data_AF-A0A356T2Z1-F1
#
_entry.id   AF-A0A356T2Z1-F1
#
_cell.length_a   1.000
_cell.length_b   1.000
_cell.length_c   1.000
_cell.angle_alpha   90.00
_cell.angle_beta   90.00
_cell.angle_gamma   90.00
#
_symmetry.space_group_name_H-M   'P 1'
#
loop_
_entity.id
_entity.type
_entity.pdbx_description
1 polymer ?
#
loop_
_entity_poly.entity_id
_entity_poly.type
_entity_poly.pdbx_seq_one_letter_code
_entity_poly.pdbx_strand_id
1 'polypeptide(L)'
;EERGVTVFFALDNEPSSWTVTHPRLRREALTYAELIDTSRDYAAMIRDEAPGAKIFGPVSFGWPAMTRLTGASDARGRHFIRTYLRSLRGRVDVLDVHWYPDVRADGVSVTEDTEGDAVARLRMQVPRSLHDPTYLEPSWIVEDDLRGSVKLLDRLQTWIDGSAPGAEIAITEWAYGGAAHPSGAVAVADALGAMATRGVLAACYWPLTNQAHDHAFAALRLYADFGPEAIDAASSDLSQVGVWASRDGEALVLVIIGRADEALDVELRVEGMDAARILRRVIDGAPEARDAPALTMGGGRVTVPVPARSVSLLRLEP
;
A
#
# COMPACT_ATOMS: atom_id res chain seq x y z
N GLU A 1 22.91 -23.13 14.06
CA GLU A 1 22.14 -21.90 13.86
C GLU A 1 22.87 -21.03 12.84
N GLU A 2 22.63 -21.29 11.55
CA GLU A 2 23.00 -20.33 10.51
C GLU A 2 22.11 -19.09 10.67
N ARG A 3 22.68 -17.90 10.39
CA ARG A 3 22.05 -16.58 10.52
C ARG A 3 20.54 -16.62 10.28
N GLY A 4 19.76 -16.10 11.24
CA GLY A 4 18.30 -16.11 11.27
C GLY A 4 17.65 -15.52 10.01
N VAL A 5 17.52 -16.34 8.97
CA VAL A 5 16.70 -16.04 7.79
C VAL A 5 15.28 -16.48 8.12
N THR A 6 14.37 -15.53 8.20
CA THR A 6 12.94 -15.84 8.27
C THR A 6 12.46 -16.22 6.88
N VAL A 7 11.97 -17.44 6.72
CA VAL A 7 11.36 -17.91 5.47
C VAL A 7 9.89 -17.54 5.48
N PHE A 8 9.37 -17.01 4.37
CA PHE A 8 7.95 -16.71 4.21
C PHE A 8 7.32 -17.72 3.24
N PHE A 9 6.17 -18.27 3.60
CA PHE A 9 5.36 -19.13 2.73
C PHE A 9 3.98 -18.51 2.52
N ALA A 10 3.59 -18.34 1.26
CA ALA A 10 2.22 -18.02 0.89
C ALA A 10 1.42 -19.32 0.69
N LEU A 11 0.20 -19.36 1.23
CA LEU A 11 -0.72 -20.46 1.01
C LEU A 11 -1.43 -20.30 -0.34
N ASP A 12 -0.70 -20.67 -1.40
CA ASP A 12 -1.10 -20.53 -2.81
C ASP A 12 -1.29 -19.05 -3.22
N ASN A 13 -2.19 -18.75 -4.18
CA ASN A 13 -2.46 -17.43 -4.70
C ASN A 13 -3.93 -17.28 -5.12
N GLU A 14 -4.61 -16.22 -4.66
CA GLU A 14 -5.96 -15.84 -5.10
C GLU A 14 -7.01 -16.97 -5.15
N PRO A 15 -7.25 -17.69 -4.05
CA PRO A 15 -8.02 -18.93 -4.07
C PRO A 15 -9.45 -18.78 -4.64
N SER A 16 -10.11 -17.64 -4.44
CA SER A 16 -11.45 -17.42 -4.97
C SER A 16 -11.50 -17.13 -6.48
N SER A 17 -10.36 -16.97 -7.16
CA SER A 17 -10.27 -16.81 -8.62
C SER A 17 -9.90 -18.12 -9.35
N TRP A 18 -9.53 -19.19 -8.64
CA TRP A 18 -9.04 -20.45 -9.24
C TRP A 18 -9.95 -21.06 -10.31
N THR A 19 -11.28 -20.89 -10.22
CA THR A 19 -12.22 -21.39 -11.25
C THR A 19 -12.09 -20.67 -12.59
N VAL A 20 -11.54 -19.45 -12.57
CA VAL A 20 -11.31 -18.60 -13.74
C VAL A 20 -9.85 -18.65 -14.18
N THR A 21 -8.92 -18.54 -13.24
CA THR A 21 -7.47 -18.48 -13.52
C THR A 21 -6.86 -19.88 -13.74
N HIS A 22 -7.38 -20.89 -13.04
CA HIS A 22 -6.90 -22.27 -13.10
C HIS A 22 -8.02 -23.30 -13.39
N PRO A 23 -8.87 -23.10 -14.42
CA PRO A 23 -10.05 -23.95 -14.70
C PRO A 23 -9.71 -25.42 -15.03
N ARG A 24 -8.44 -25.70 -15.31
CA ARG A 24 -7.91 -27.06 -15.54
C ARG A 24 -7.60 -27.79 -14.23
N LEU A 25 -7.31 -27.07 -13.15
CA LEU A 25 -7.03 -27.60 -11.82
C LEU A 25 -8.28 -27.57 -10.93
N ARG A 26 -9.03 -26.46 -10.99
CA ARG A 26 -10.23 -26.24 -10.17
C ARG A 26 -11.38 -25.75 -11.03
N ARG A 27 -12.52 -26.47 -11.00
CA ARG A 27 -13.74 -26.09 -11.74
C ARG A 27 -14.86 -25.56 -10.86
N GLU A 28 -14.87 -25.97 -9.59
CA GLU A 28 -15.93 -25.62 -8.64
C GLU A 28 -15.47 -24.49 -7.72
N ALA A 29 -16.38 -23.60 -7.34
CA ALA A 29 -16.05 -22.53 -6.40
C ALA A 29 -15.64 -23.12 -5.04
N LEU A 30 -14.72 -22.44 -4.33
CA LEU A 30 -14.35 -22.83 -2.98
C LEU A 30 -15.45 -22.47 -1.98
N THR A 31 -15.52 -23.25 -0.91
CA THR A 31 -16.26 -22.90 0.31
C THR A 31 -15.29 -22.33 1.35
N TYR A 32 -15.80 -21.63 2.36
CA TYR A 32 -14.98 -21.18 3.49
C TYR A 32 -14.39 -22.39 4.21
N ALA A 33 -15.20 -23.42 4.47
CA ALA A 33 -14.77 -24.64 5.14
C ALA A 33 -13.59 -25.31 4.40
N GLU A 34 -13.73 -25.53 3.09
CA GLU A 34 -12.70 -26.17 2.28
C GLU A 34 -11.38 -25.40 2.28
N LEU A 35 -11.41 -24.08 2.09
CA LEU A 35 -10.19 -23.27 2.08
C LEU A 35 -9.52 -23.22 3.46
N ILE A 36 -10.31 -23.15 4.53
CA ILE A 36 -9.81 -23.15 5.91
C ILE A 36 -9.14 -24.49 6.24
N ASP A 37 -9.77 -25.62 5.89
CA ASP A 37 -9.22 -26.95 6.16
C ASP A 37 -7.94 -27.19 5.36
N THR A 38 -7.94 -26.85 4.06
CA THR A 38 -6.74 -26.92 3.22
C THR A 38 -5.61 -26.05 3.77
N SER A 39 -5.91 -24.81 4.17
CA SER A 39 -4.91 -23.91 4.76
C SER A 39 -4.36 -24.44 6.09
N ARG A 40 -5.20 -25.09 6.91
CA ARG A 40 -4.80 -25.70 8.19
C ARG A 40 -3.80 -26.82 7.96
N ASP A 41 -4.07 -27.67 6.97
CA ASP A 41 -3.23 -28.83 6.65
C ASP A 41 -1.86 -28.38 6.13
N TYR A 42 -1.81 -27.47 5.16
CA TYR A 42 -0.54 -26.93 4.66
C TYR A 42 0.22 -26.15 5.74
N ALA A 43 -0.47 -25.36 6.57
CA ALA A 43 0.19 -24.67 7.66
C ALA A 43 0.80 -25.65 8.67
N ALA A 44 0.15 -26.78 8.96
CA ALA A 44 0.73 -27.83 9.81
C ALA A 44 1.99 -28.43 9.17
N MET A 45 1.93 -28.78 7.89
CA MET A 45 3.08 -29.32 7.15
C MET A 45 4.27 -28.34 7.13
N ILE A 46 4.02 -27.05 6.89
CA ILE A 46 5.05 -26.02 6.92
C ILE A 46 5.65 -25.90 8.34
N ARG A 47 4.83 -25.99 9.38
CA ARG A 47 5.31 -25.90 10.78
C ARG A 47 6.17 -27.09 11.18
N ASP A 48 5.88 -28.28 10.67
CA ASP A 48 6.66 -29.48 10.95
C ASP A 48 8.08 -29.38 10.37
N GLU A 49 8.22 -28.79 9.18
CA GLU A 49 9.51 -28.68 8.46
C GLU A 49 10.25 -27.35 8.73
N ALA A 50 9.51 -26.27 8.94
CA ALA A 50 10.01 -24.90 9.08
C ALA A 50 9.28 -24.15 10.20
N PRO A 51 9.48 -24.53 11.48
CA PRO A 51 8.72 -24.00 12.61
C PRO A 51 8.84 -22.47 12.77
N GLY A 52 9.98 -21.88 12.37
CA GLY A 52 10.24 -20.44 12.41
C GLY A 52 9.78 -19.63 11.20
N ALA A 53 9.16 -20.25 10.19
CA ALA A 53 8.68 -19.53 9.02
C ALA A 53 7.48 -18.62 9.34
N LYS A 54 7.22 -17.60 8.52
CA LYS A 54 5.94 -16.88 8.53
C LYS A 54 5.02 -17.43 7.45
N ILE A 55 3.77 -17.69 7.80
CA ILE A 55 2.77 -18.26 6.90
C ILE A 55 1.75 -17.17 6.56
N PHE A 56 1.66 -16.85 5.27
CA PHE A 56 0.82 -15.83 4.67
C PHE A 56 -0.45 -16.47 4.12
N GLY A 57 -1.60 -15.84 4.35
CA GLY A 57 -2.86 -16.28 3.78
C GLY A 57 -4.02 -15.34 4.08
N PRO A 58 -5.13 -15.43 3.34
CA PRO A 58 -5.39 -16.40 2.26
C PRO A 58 -4.96 -15.91 0.87
N VAL A 59 -4.19 -14.82 0.76
CA VAL A 59 -3.71 -14.26 -0.52
C VAL A 59 -4.90 -13.82 -1.39
N SER A 60 -5.80 -13.00 -0.81
CA SER A 60 -7.08 -12.63 -1.44
C SER A 60 -6.92 -11.58 -2.54
N PHE A 61 -7.39 -11.85 -3.76
CA PHE A 61 -7.21 -10.95 -4.93
C PHE A 61 -7.80 -9.52 -4.81
N GLY A 62 -8.70 -9.28 -3.85
CA GLY A 62 -9.33 -7.98 -3.68
C GLY A 62 -10.58 -8.01 -2.81
N TRP A 63 -11.33 -6.90 -2.82
CA TRP A 63 -12.47 -6.66 -1.94
C TRP A 63 -13.53 -7.78 -1.87
N PRO A 64 -14.06 -8.31 -2.99
CA PRO A 64 -15.05 -9.38 -2.93
C PRO A 64 -14.47 -10.70 -2.40
N ALA A 65 -13.19 -10.98 -2.65
CA ALA A 65 -12.49 -12.12 -2.09
C ALA A 65 -12.36 -11.97 -0.57
N MET A 66 -11.90 -10.80 -0.09
CA MET A 66 -11.71 -10.52 1.34
C MET A 66 -13.02 -10.59 2.15
N THR A 67 -14.10 -10.04 1.61
CA THR A 67 -15.37 -9.93 2.36
C THR A 67 -16.20 -11.20 2.27
N ARG A 68 -16.22 -11.86 1.10
CA ARG A 68 -17.19 -12.91 0.79
C ARG A 68 -16.62 -14.16 0.10
N LEU A 69 -15.29 -14.27 -0.09
CA LEU A 69 -14.66 -15.30 -0.95
C LEU A 69 -15.36 -15.40 -2.32
N THR A 70 -15.68 -14.24 -2.91
CA THR A 70 -16.39 -14.13 -4.20
C THR A 70 -17.75 -14.87 -4.19
N GLY A 71 -18.46 -14.86 -3.07
CA GLY A 71 -19.82 -15.39 -2.97
C GLY A 71 -19.89 -16.89 -2.65
N ALA A 72 -18.93 -17.43 -1.90
CA ALA A 72 -18.93 -18.83 -1.47
C ALA A 72 -20.27 -19.24 -0.82
N SER A 73 -20.75 -20.43 -1.19
CA SER A 73 -22.10 -20.91 -0.88
C SER A 73 -22.35 -21.17 0.62
N ASP A 74 -21.30 -21.43 1.40
CA ASP A 74 -21.37 -21.71 2.83
C ASP A 74 -21.11 -20.48 3.71
N ALA A 75 -21.03 -19.27 3.12
CA ALA A 75 -20.78 -18.04 3.88
C ALA A 75 -21.80 -17.83 5.01
N ARG A 76 -23.09 -18.12 4.77
CA ARG A 76 -24.20 -17.98 5.73
C ARG A 76 -24.21 -16.63 6.45
N GLY A 77 -23.93 -15.55 5.71
CA GLY A 77 -23.86 -14.18 6.22
C GLY A 77 -22.59 -13.82 7.00
N ARG A 78 -21.61 -14.72 7.09
CA ARG A 78 -20.32 -14.46 7.74
C ARG A 78 -19.38 -13.70 6.81
N HIS A 79 -18.53 -12.87 7.40
CA HIS A 79 -17.43 -12.20 6.70
C HIS A 79 -16.25 -13.16 6.53
N PHE A 80 -15.69 -13.26 5.33
CA PHE A 80 -14.66 -14.24 5.00
C PHE A 80 -13.37 -14.08 5.80
N ILE A 81 -12.61 -12.97 5.67
CA ILE A 81 -11.32 -12.81 6.38
C ILE A 81 -11.44 -13.02 7.90
N ARG A 82 -12.49 -12.45 8.53
CA ARG A 82 -12.73 -12.65 9.97
C ARG A 82 -12.96 -14.13 10.33
N THR A 83 -13.66 -14.88 9.49
CA THR A 83 -13.88 -16.32 9.68
C THR A 83 -12.58 -17.10 9.47
N TYR A 84 -11.84 -16.78 8.42
CA TYR A 84 -10.56 -17.40 8.08
C TYR A 84 -9.53 -17.22 9.21
N LEU A 85 -9.25 -15.98 9.60
CA LEU A 85 -8.30 -15.65 10.66
C LEU A 85 -8.68 -16.27 12.00
N ARG A 86 -9.98 -16.24 12.37
CA ARG A 86 -10.43 -16.88 13.61
C ARG A 86 -10.19 -18.39 13.61
N SER A 87 -10.38 -19.04 12.47
CA SER A 87 -10.28 -20.50 12.35
C SER A 87 -8.84 -21.00 12.27
N LEU A 88 -7.91 -20.13 11.89
CA LEU A 88 -6.48 -20.40 11.69
C LEU A 88 -5.56 -19.59 12.60
N ARG A 89 -6.11 -19.02 13.69
CA ARG A 89 -5.34 -18.28 14.67
C ARG A 89 -4.16 -19.10 15.18
N GLY A 90 -2.95 -18.53 15.11
CA GLY A 90 -1.70 -19.19 15.50
C GLY A 90 -1.18 -20.23 14.49
N ARG A 91 -1.82 -20.34 13.31
CA ARG A 91 -1.38 -21.19 12.20
C ARG A 91 -1.02 -20.37 10.97
N VAL A 92 -1.80 -19.32 10.68
CA VAL A 92 -1.46 -18.26 9.73
C VAL A 92 -1.02 -17.04 10.53
N ASP A 93 0.15 -16.48 10.18
CA ASP A 93 0.77 -15.37 10.93
C ASP A 93 0.47 -14.02 10.28
N VAL A 94 0.31 -14.01 8.96
CA VAL A 94 0.19 -12.78 8.17
C VAL A 94 -1.11 -12.84 7.37
N LEU A 95 -2.00 -11.88 7.62
CA LEU A 95 -3.13 -11.62 6.75
C LEU A 95 -2.59 -11.07 5.43
N ASP A 96 -2.76 -11.86 4.37
CA ASP A 96 -2.26 -11.50 3.05
C ASP A 96 -3.40 -11.22 2.06
N VAL A 97 -3.32 -10.06 1.40
CA VAL A 97 -4.33 -9.54 0.48
C VAL A 97 -3.67 -8.84 -0.71
N HIS A 98 -4.36 -8.80 -1.83
CA HIS A 98 -4.00 -7.99 -2.98
C HIS A 98 -4.89 -6.75 -3.03
N TRP A 99 -4.36 -5.66 -3.57
CA TRP A 99 -5.08 -4.40 -3.69
C TRP A 99 -4.84 -3.70 -5.02
N TYR A 100 -5.83 -3.84 -5.90
CA TYR A 100 -5.92 -3.13 -7.17
C TYR A 100 -7.16 -2.25 -7.15
N PRO A 101 -7.03 -0.91 -7.14
CA PRO A 101 -8.20 -0.04 -7.10
C PRO A 101 -9.06 -0.17 -8.37
N ASP A 102 -10.35 -0.43 -8.20
CA ASP A 102 -11.35 -0.41 -9.28
C ASP A 102 -12.01 0.97 -9.34
N VAL A 103 -11.19 1.96 -9.67
CA VAL A 103 -11.55 3.37 -9.73
C VAL A 103 -11.32 3.86 -11.17
N ARG A 104 -12.26 4.62 -11.72
CA ARG A 104 -12.21 5.05 -13.12
C ARG A 104 -12.42 6.55 -13.27
N ALA A 105 -11.73 7.16 -14.22
CA ALA A 105 -12.04 8.50 -14.74
C ALA A 105 -12.45 8.36 -16.21
N ASP A 106 -13.63 8.87 -16.56
CA ASP A 106 -14.18 8.81 -17.93
C ASP A 106 -14.17 7.39 -18.54
N GLY A 107 -14.43 6.38 -17.71
CA GLY A 107 -14.45 4.96 -18.10
C GLY A 107 -13.09 4.26 -18.11
N VAL A 108 -11.98 5.00 -17.99
CA VAL A 108 -10.61 4.46 -18.00
C VAL A 108 -10.15 4.17 -16.58
N SER A 109 -9.61 2.98 -16.33
CA SER A 109 -9.15 2.59 -15.00
C SER A 109 -7.89 3.35 -14.58
N VAL A 110 -7.78 3.72 -13.30
CA VAL A 110 -6.54 4.28 -12.75
C VAL A 110 -5.37 3.32 -12.89
N THR A 111 -5.63 2.00 -12.84
CA THR A 111 -4.61 0.94 -12.95
C THR A 111 -4.05 0.75 -14.37
N GLU A 112 -4.63 1.40 -15.39
CA GLU A 112 -4.09 1.39 -16.75
C GLU A 112 -2.88 2.32 -16.88
N ASP A 113 -1.95 1.98 -17.77
CA ASP A 113 -0.78 2.83 -18.11
C ASP A 113 -1.17 3.89 -19.14
N THR A 114 -1.89 4.90 -18.64
CA THR A 114 -2.32 6.07 -19.40
C THR A 114 -1.86 7.37 -18.72
N GLU A 115 -1.55 8.35 -19.57
CA GLU A 115 -1.12 9.71 -19.21
C GLU A 115 -2.28 10.70 -19.22
N GLY A 116 -3.52 10.25 -19.49
CA GLY A 116 -4.69 11.12 -19.52
C GLY A 116 -4.90 11.88 -18.21
N ASP A 117 -5.02 13.20 -18.27
CA ASP A 117 -5.03 14.10 -17.11
C ASP A 117 -6.09 13.77 -16.05
N ALA A 118 -7.31 13.41 -16.48
CA ALA A 118 -8.38 13.03 -15.55
C ALA A 118 -8.02 11.77 -14.76
N VAL A 119 -7.46 10.76 -15.44
CA VAL A 119 -6.98 9.52 -14.81
C VAL A 119 -5.77 9.81 -13.91
N ALA A 120 -4.83 10.65 -14.37
CA ALA A 120 -3.65 11.02 -13.60
C ALA A 120 -4.01 11.74 -12.29
N ARG A 121 -4.91 12.74 -12.33
CA ARG A 121 -5.42 13.43 -11.14
C ARG A 121 -6.08 12.45 -10.17
N LEU A 122 -6.95 11.58 -10.68
CA LEU A 122 -7.64 10.61 -9.84
C LEU A 122 -6.65 9.61 -9.22
N ARG A 123 -5.75 9.04 -10.01
CA ARG A 123 -4.70 8.09 -9.58
C ARG A 123 -3.91 8.61 -8.38
N MET A 124 -3.52 9.89 -8.38
CA MET A 124 -2.78 10.50 -7.27
C MET A 124 -3.59 10.62 -5.96
N GLN A 125 -4.92 10.58 -6.03
CA GLN A 125 -5.80 10.62 -4.86
C GLN A 125 -6.10 9.23 -4.30
N VAL A 126 -6.17 8.20 -5.16
CA VAL A 126 -6.63 6.85 -4.76
C VAL A 126 -5.85 6.21 -3.61
N PRO A 127 -4.53 6.37 -3.43
CA PRO A 127 -3.84 5.80 -2.27
C PRO A 127 -4.35 6.29 -0.91
N ARG A 128 -5.05 7.44 -0.86
CA ARG A 128 -5.77 7.89 0.34
C ARG A 128 -6.80 6.86 0.81
N SER A 129 -7.35 6.01 -0.07
CA SER A 129 -8.23 4.89 0.30
C SER A 129 -7.57 3.87 1.23
N LEU A 130 -6.25 3.84 1.33
CA LEU A 130 -5.56 2.99 2.29
C LEU A 130 -5.74 3.46 3.74
N HIS A 131 -5.96 4.76 3.97
CA HIS A 131 -5.83 5.34 5.31
C HIS A 131 -6.71 6.55 5.67
N ASP A 132 -7.17 7.32 4.71
CA ASP A 132 -7.85 8.60 4.95
C ASP A 132 -9.34 8.38 5.23
N PRO A 133 -9.85 8.68 6.45
CA PRO A 133 -11.27 8.55 6.77
C PRO A 133 -12.18 9.48 5.97
N THR A 134 -11.63 10.56 5.43
CA THR A 134 -12.35 11.61 4.72
C THR A 134 -12.40 11.39 3.21
N TYR A 135 -11.59 10.46 2.68
CA TYR A 135 -11.55 10.17 1.25
C TYR A 135 -12.60 9.13 0.86
N LEU A 136 -13.46 9.52 -0.07
CA LEU A 136 -14.45 8.66 -0.70
C LEU A 136 -14.04 8.50 -2.16
N GLU A 137 -13.41 7.36 -2.49
CA GLU A 137 -13.11 7.03 -3.89
C GLU A 137 -14.40 6.80 -4.69
N PRO A 138 -14.43 7.17 -5.98
CA PRO A 138 -15.56 6.89 -6.86
C PRO A 138 -15.51 5.42 -7.33
N SER A 139 -15.87 4.51 -6.42
CA SER A 139 -15.91 3.07 -6.69
C SER A 139 -17.17 2.43 -6.13
N TRP A 140 -17.54 1.28 -6.70
CA TRP A 140 -18.64 0.45 -6.20
C TRP A 140 -18.41 -0.02 -4.75
N ILE A 141 -17.15 -0.12 -4.30
CA ILE A 141 -16.82 -0.49 -2.93
C ILE A 141 -17.38 0.58 -1.97
N VAL A 142 -17.19 1.86 -2.30
CA VAL A 142 -17.70 2.97 -1.49
C VAL A 142 -19.21 3.15 -1.67
N GLU A 143 -19.71 3.10 -2.90
CA GLU A 143 -21.11 3.44 -3.22
C GLU A 143 -22.10 2.34 -2.83
N ASP A 144 -21.79 1.08 -3.17
CA ASP A 144 -22.74 -0.03 -3.11
C ASP A 144 -22.53 -0.93 -1.89
N ASP A 145 -21.29 -1.21 -1.52
CA ASP A 145 -20.98 -2.19 -0.46
C ASP A 145 -20.75 -1.54 0.92
N LEU A 146 -19.83 -0.59 1.02
CA LEU A 146 -19.46 0.03 2.30
C LEU A 146 -20.35 1.19 2.73
N ARG A 147 -20.77 2.04 1.78
CA ARG A 147 -21.41 3.34 2.05
C ARG A 147 -20.55 4.22 2.96
N GLY A 148 -19.24 4.28 2.69
CA GLY A 148 -18.26 5.03 3.47
C GLY A 148 -16.83 4.81 3.01
N SER A 149 -15.87 5.49 3.65
CA SER A 149 -14.46 5.42 3.24
C SER A 149 -13.85 4.02 3.38
N VAL A 150 -12.95 3.69 2.46
CA VAL A 150 -12.28 2.39 2.40
C VAL A 150 -11.34 2.20 3.59
N LYS A 151 -10.40 3.12 3.84
CA LYS A 151 -9.40 2.98 4.93
C LYS A 151 -8.87 1.55 5.07
N LEU A 152 -8.37 0.99 3.96
CA LEU A 152 -8.09 -0.44 3.87
C LEU A 152 -7.24 -0.93 5.05
N LEU A 153 -6.13 -0.26 5.34
CA LEU A 153 -5.17 -0.71 6.35
C LEU A 153 -5.79 -0.71 7.76
N ASP A 154 -6.50 0.36 8.12
CA ASP A 154 -7.22 0.44 9.40
C ASP A 154 -8.29 -0.66 9.53
N ARG A 155 -8.93 -1.00 8.40
CA ARG A 155 -9.97 -2.04 8.36
C ARG A 155 -9.39 -3.44 8.45
N LEU A 156 -8.27 -3.72 7.78
CA LEU A 156 -7.53 -4.97 7.91
C LEU A 156 -7.09 -5.16 9.37
N GLN A 157 -6.52 -4.12 9.99
CA GLN A 157 -6.14 -4.15 11.41
C GLN A 157 -7.34 -4.44 12.32
N THR A 158 -8.48 -3.77 12.09
CA THR A 158 -9.72 -4.04 12.83
C THR A 158 -10.18 -5.50 12.69
N TRP A 159 -10.01 -6.11 11.51
CA TRP A 159 -10.35 -7.52 11.30
C TRP A 159 -9.41 -8.46 12.04
N ILE A 160 -8.11 -8.14 12.06
CA ILE A 160 -7.08 -8.85 12.83
C ILE A 160 -7.39 -8.77 14.32
N ASP A 161 -7.57 -7.58 14.89
CA ASP A 161 -7.78 -7.38 16.33
C ASP A 161 -8.99 -8.15 16.86
N GLY A 162 -10.06 -8.25 16.05
CA GLY A 162 -11.27 -9.00 16.39
C GLY A 162 -11.23 -10.51 16.12
N SER A 163 -10.23 -11.01 15.37
CA SER A 163 -10.25 -12.39 14.84
C SER A 163 -8.99 -13.20 15.13
N ALA A 164 -7.81 -12.57 15.06
CA ALA A 164 -6.50 -13.15 15.36
C ALA A 164 -5.48 -12.07 15.81
N PRO A 165 -5.70 -11.38 16.95
CA PRO A 165 -4.74 -10.39 17.48
C PRO A 165 -3.32 -10.96 17.56
N GLY A 166 -2.37 -10.17 17.07
CA GLY A 166 -0.97 -10.54 16.89
C GLY A 166 -0.61 -10.99 15.47
N ALA A 167 -1.59 -11.22 14.57
CA ALA A 167 -1.29 -11.39 13.15
C ALA A 167 -0.82 -10.07 12.53
N GLU A 168 0.05 -10.17 11.53
CA GLU A 168 0.55 -9.03 10.75
C GLU A 168 -0.25 -8.83 9.46
N ILE A 169 0.00 -7.73 8.75
CA ILE A 169 -0.60 -7.42 7.45
C ILE A 169 0.47 -7.53 6.36
N ALA A 170 0.13 -8.13 5.23
CA ALA A 170 0.87 -8.02 3.98
C ALA A 170 -0.07 -7.62 2.83
N ILE A 171 0.51 -6.90 1.87
CA ILE A 171 -0.12 -6.59 0.59
C ILE A 171 0.79 -7.11 -0.53
N THR A 172 0.71 -8.41 -0.84
CA THR A 172 1.67 -9.09 -1.75
C THR A 172 1.41 -8.85 -3.23
N GLU A 173 0.33 -8.17 -3.59
CA GLU A 173 0.21 -7.56 -4.90
C GLU A 173 -0.55 -6.25 -4.81
N TRP A 174 -0.02 -5.23 -5.46
CA TRP A 174 -0.69 -3.93 -5.60
C TRP A 174 -0.07 -3.14 -6.75
N ALA A 175 -0.90 -2.30 -7.37
CA ALA A 175 -0.48 -1.34 -8.37
C ALA A 175 -1.53 -0.24 -8.56
N TYR A 176 -1.08 0.92 -9.05
CA TYR A 176 -1.92 2.09 -9.32
C TYR A 176 -1.87 2.54 -10.79
N GLY A 177 -1.18 1.81 -11.68
CA GLY A 177 -0.98 2.18 -13.08
C GLY A 177 -0.11 3.42 -13.28
N GLY A 178 -0.03 3.90 -14.52
CA GLY A 178 0.74 5.08 -14.91
C GLY A 178 2.23 4.96 -14.57
N ALA A 179 2.81 3.78 -14.68
CA ALA A 179 4.09 3.48 -14.06
C ALA A 179 5.30 4.23 -14.67
N ALA A 180 5.16 4.72 -15.90
CA ALA A 180 6.11 5.61 -16.60
C ALA A 180 5.72 7.11 -16.53
N HIS A 181 4.75 7.47 -15.69
CA HIS A 181 4.23 8.84 -15.59
C HIS A 181 4.36 9.34 -14.13
N PRO A 182 4.60 10.65 -13.89
CA PRO A 182 4.71 11.22 -12.54
C PRO A 182 3.54 10.87 -11.61
N SER A 183 2.31 10.79 -12.12
CA SER A 183 1.15 10.39 -11.30
C SER A 183 1.24 8.96 -10.74
N GLY A 184 1.91 8.04 -11.44
CA GLY A 184 2.19 6.70 -10.92
C GLY A 184 3.22 6.73 -9.80
N ALA A 185 4.29 7.53 -9.92
CA ALA A 185 5.24 7.74 -8.83
C ALA A 185 4.58 8.34 -7.58
N VAL A 186 3.76 9.37 -7.76
CA VAL A 186 2.99 9.99 -6.66
C VAL A 186 2.12 8.94 -5.97
N ALA A 187 1.39 8.12 -6.74
CA ALA A 187 0.51 7.11 -6.17
C ALA A 187 1.29 5.99 -5.44
N VAL A 188 2.38 5.50 -6.04
CA VAL A 188 3.26 4.50 -5.42
C VAL A 188 3.91 5.02 -4.15
N ALA A 189 4.45 6.24 -4.19
CA ALA A 189 5.09 6.86 -3.03
C ALA A 189 4.09 7.08 -1.89
N ASP A 190 2.87 7.51 -2.19
CA ASP A 190 1.86 7.72 -1.16
C ASP A 190 1.40 6.39 -0.52
N ALA A 191 1.22 5.35 -1.35
CA ALA A 191 0.88 4.02 -0.87
C ALA A 191 1.97 3.42 0.03
N LEU A 192 3.24 3.56 -0.35
CA LEU A 192 4.37 3.11 0.47
C LEU A 192 4.41 3.80 1.83
N GLY A 193 4.18 5.11 1.87
CA GLY A 193 4.12 5.86 3.13
C GLY A 193 2.98 5.40 4.03
N ALA A 194 1.79 5.19 3.45
CA ALA A 194 0.64 4.67 4.18
C ALA A 194 0.91 3.27 4.77
N MET A 195 1.56 2.39 4.01
CA MET A 195 1.91 1.03 4.44
C MET A 195 3.03 1.03 5.50
N ALA A 196 4.08 1.80 5.30
CA ALA A 196 5.22 1.91 6.22
C ALA A 196 4.80 2.45 7.60
N THR A 197 3.92 3.46 7.63
CA THR A 197 3.43 4.07 8.87
C THR A 197 2.37 3.25 9.61
N ARG A 198 1.88 2.16 9.01
CA ARG A 198 0.83 1.28 9.58
C ARG A 198 1.31 -0.15 9.83
N GLY A 199 2.63 -0.37 9.82
CA GLY A 199 3.21 -1.66 10.19
C GLY A 199 2.86 -2.80 9.23
N VAL A 200 2.69 -2.51 7.93
CA VAL A 200 2.60 -3.55 6.91
C VAL A 200 3.95 -4.27 6.84
N LEU A 201 3.95 -5.58 7.10
CA LEU A 201 5.16 -6.40 7.16
C LEU A 201 5.84 -6.52 5.79
N ALA A 202 5.03 -6.74 4.75
CA ALA A 202 5.52 -6.92 3.39
C ALA A 202 4.53 -6.32 2.40
N ALA A 203 5.05 -5.61 1.40
CA ALA A 203 4.29 -5.06 0.30
C ALA A 203 5.05 -5.31 -1.01
N CYS A 204 4.44 -5.99 -1.96
CA CYS A 204 5.09 -6.38 -3.21
C CYS A 204 4.38 -5.72 -4.39
N TYR A 205 5.03 -4.73 -5.00
CA TYR A 205 4.50 -4.04 -6.18
C TYR A 205 4.41 -5.01 -7.37
N TRP A 206 3.27 -5.03 -8.05
CA TRP A 206 3.04 -5.87 -9.22
C TRP A 206 3.05 -5.06 -10.53
N PRO A 207 4.03 -5.26 -11.43
CA PRO A 207 4.04 -4.64 -12.75
C PRO A 207 2.88 -5.18 -13.61
N LEU A 208 1.81 -4.40 -13.75
CA LEU A 208 0.60 -4.81 -14.50
C LEU A 208 0.82 -4.96 -16.01
N THR A 209 1.84 -4.32 -16.56
CA THR A 209 2.17 -4.35 -17.98
C THR A 209 3.66 -4.61 -18.18
N ASN A 210 4.07 -4.87 -19.42
CA ASN A 210 5.48 -4.94 -19.80
C ASN A 210 6.03 -3.58 -20.30
N GLN A 211 5.30 -2.48 -20.04
CA GLN A 211 5.76 -1.14 -20.41
C GLN A 211 6.84 -0.65 -19.43
N ALA A 212 7.35 0.58 -19.61
CA ALA A 212 8.32 1.14 -18.69
C ALA A 212 7.66 1.42 -17.32
N HIS A 213 8.43 1.24 -16.24
CA HIS A 213 8.00 1.49 -14.86
C HIS A 213 8.90 2.52 -14.16
N ASP A 214 9.59 3.36 -14.93
CA ASP A 214 10.71 4.18 -14.43
C ASP A 214 10.30 5.10 -13.27
N HIS A 215 9.11 5.71 -13.34
CA HIS A 215 8.58 6.57 -12.27
C HIS A 215 8.15 5.78 -11.04
N ALA A 216 7.43 4.68 -11.21
CA ALA A 216 7.06 3.79 -10.10
C ALA A 216 8.30 3.21 -9.39
N PHE A 217 9.29 2.75 -10.15
CA PHE A 217 10.55 2.22 -9.62
C PHE A 217 11.44 3.29 -9.01
N ALA A 218 11.38 4.53 -9.49
CA ALA A 218 12.03 5.64 -8.82
C ALA A 218 11.40 5.95 -7.46
N ALA A 219 10.07 5.92 -7.35
CA ALA A 219 9.38 6.06 -6.07
C ALA A 219 9.74 4.94 -5.09
N LEU A 220 9.80 3.68 -5.55
CA LEU A 220 10.27 2.55 -4.72
C LEU A 220 11.71 2.74 -4.24
N ARG A 221 12.62 3.15 -5.14
CA ARG A 221 14.03 3.41 -4.79
C ARG A 221 14.21 4.61 -3.86
N LEU A 222 13.30 5.57 -3.90
CA LEU A 222 13.28 6.72 -2.99
C LEU A 222 12.98 6.27 -1.55
N TYR A 223 12.03 5.33 -1.38
CA TYR A 223 11.70 4.78 -0.06
C TYR A 223 12.79 3.89 0.55
N ALA A 224 13.80 3.48 -0.20
CA ALA A 224 14.97 2.79 0.36
C ALA A 224 15.78 3.68 1.33
N ASP A 225 15.62 5.00 1.25
CA ASP A 225 16.21 5.96 2.18
C ASP A 225 15.23 6.38 3.30
N PHE A 226 14.00 5.86 3.33
CA PHE A 226 13.06 6.15 4.41
C PHE A 226 13.59 5.53 5.71
N GLY A 227 13.61 6.34 6.78
CA GLY A 227 14.19 5.95 8.06
C GLY A 227 13.45 4.77 8.70
N PRO A 228 14.11 4.02 9.61
CA PRO A 228 13.56 2.81 10.21
C PRO A 228 12.38 3.05 11.16
N GLU A 229 12.21 4.28 11.66
CA GLU A 229 11.15 4.62 12.61
C GLU A 229 10.20 5.65 11.99
N ALA A 230 9.00 5.22 11.59
CA ALA A 230 7.95 6.12 11.14
C ALA A 230 7.50 7.06 12.28
N ILE A 231 7.26 8.33 11.95
CA ILE A 231 6.71 9.32 12.88
C ILE A 231 5.50 10.02 12.27
N ASP A 232 4.66 10.60 13.14
CA ASP A 232 3.48 11.33 12.69
C ASP A 232 3.86 12.57 11.89
N ALA A 233 3.15 12.78 10.79
CA ALA A 233 3.19 14.00 9.99
C ALA A 233 1.79 14.33 9.49
N ALA A 234 1.50 15.62 9.37
CA ALA A 234 0.18 16.10 8.97
C ALA A 234 0.30 17.16 7.86
N SER A 235 -0.69 17.17 6.97
CA SER A 235 -0.88 18.20 5.96
C SER A 235 -2.19 18.93 6.22
N SER A 236 -2.20 20.24 5.99
CA SER A 236 -3.43 21.04 6.05
C SER A 236 -4.36 20.80 4.86
N ASP A 237 -3.84 20.25 3.76
CA ASP A 237 -4.63 19.89 2.57
C ASP A 237 -4.06 18.64 1.90
N LEU A 238 -4.55 17.47 2.33
CA LEU A 238 -4.17 16.17 1.77
C LEU A 238 -4.57 16.00 0.30
N SER A 239 -5.50 16.81 -0.22
CA SER A 239 -5.88 16.73 -1.62
C SER A 239 -4.80 17.31 -2.54
N GLN A 240 -3.98 18.24 -2.04
CA GLN A 240 -2.90 18.87 -2.79
C GLN A 240 -1.53 18.31 -2.43
N VAL A 241 -1.25 18.16 -1.12
CA VAL A 241 0.08 17.77 -0.62
C VAL A 241 -0.05 16.78 0.53
N GLY A 242 0.64 15.65 0.44
CA GLY A 242 0.82 14.69 1.52
C GLY A 242 2.24 14.74 2.07
N VAL A 243 2.44 14.21 3.27
CA VAL A 243 3.77 14.07 3.87
C VAL A 243 3.80 12.78 4.68
N TRP A 244 4.87 12.02 4.50
CA TRP A 244 5.24 10.88 5.32
C TRP A 244 6.60 11.16 5.95
N ALA A 245 6.78 10.83 7.22
CA ALA A 245 8.01 11.17 7.95
C ALA A 245 8.55 9.96 8.71
N SER A 246 9.86 9.92 8.84
CA SER A 246 10.59 8.93 9.61
C SER A 246 11.79 9.56 10.29
N ARG A 247 12.29 8.89 11.32
CA ARG A 247 13.52 9.21 12.03
C ARG A 247 14.64 8.29 11.55
N ASP A 248 15.82 8.86 11.35
CA ASP A 248 17.07 8.18 11.05
C ASP A 248 18.18 8.75 11.93
N GLY A 249 18.33 8.17 13.13
CA GLY A 249 19.16 8.75 14.18
C GLY A 249 18.57 10.07 14.70
N GLU A 250 19.35 11.14 14.67
CA GLU A 250 18.88 12.48 15.03
C GLU A 250 18.20 13.22 13.86
N ALA A 251 18.39 12.72 12.63
CA ALA A 251 17.80 13.30 11.43
C ALA A 251 16.35 12.87 11.24
N LEU A 252 15.61 13.68 10.48
CA LEU A 252 14.29 13.32 9.96
C LEU A 252 14.36 13.14 8.44
N VAL A 253 13.69 12.11 7.94
CA VAL A 253 13.51 11.86 6.51
C VAL A 253 12.03 11.98 6.17
N LEU A 254 11.72 12.89 5.25
CA LEU A 254 10.35 13.18 4.83
C LEU A 254 10.17 12.83 3.35
N VAL A 255 9.04 12.20 3.02
CA VAL A 255 8.56 12.04 1.65
C VAL A 255 7.37 12.99 1.46
N ILE A 256 7.56 14.01 0.63
CA ILE A 256 6.52 14.97 0.25
C ILE A 256 5.83 14.47 -1.03
N ILE A 257 4.50 14.38 -0.97
CA ILE A 257 3.64 13.87 -2.03
C ILE A 257 2.90 15.06 -2.67
N GLY A 258 3.34 15.54 -3.82
CA GLY A 258 2.71 16.63 -4.57
C GLY A 258 1.67 16.10 -5.56
N ARG A 259 0.39 16.38 -5.32
CA ARG A 259 -0.75 15.97 -6.16
C ARG A 259 -1.29 17.10 -7.04
N ALA A 260 -0.86 18.33 -6.78
CA ALA A 260 -1.26 19.50 -7.54
C ALA A 260 -0.79 19.43 -9.00
N ASP A 261 -1.60 19.96 -9.91
CA ASP A 261 -1.23 20.13 -11.33
C ASP A 261 -0.28 21.31 -11.54
N GLU A 262 -0.10 22.16 -10.53
CA GLU A 262 0.80 23.31 -10.54
C GLU A 262 1.82 23.19 -9.41
N ALA A 263 2.95 23.90 -9.55
CA ALA A 263 3.94 23.98 -8.48
C ALA A 263 3.40 24.76 -7.27
N LEU A 264 3.75 24.32 -6.08
CA LEU A 264 3.36 24.92 -4.80
C LEU A 264 4.61 25.24 -3.96
N ASP A 265 4.53 26.30 -3.17
CA ASP A 265 5.47 26.55 -2.08
C ASP A 265 4.79 26.16 -0.76
N VAL A 266 5.31 25.13 -0.10
CA VAL A 266 4.73 24.53 1.10
C VAL A 266 5.58 24.90 2.32
N GLU A 267 4.97 25.51 3.33
CA GLU A 267 5.64 25.73 4.62
C GLU A 267 5.63 24.42 5.43
N LEU A 268 6.81 23.85 5.66
CA LEU A 268 7.02 22.76 6.62
C LEU A 268 7.35 23.37 7.98
N ARG A 269 6.66 22.88 9.02
CA ARG A 269 6.90 23.24 10.42
C ARG A 269 7.41 22.04 11.18
N VAL A 270 8.56 22.19 11.81
CA VAL A 270 9.29 21.10 12.46
C VAL A 270 10.21 21.67 13.52
N GLU A 271 10.14 21.14 14.74
CA GLU A 271 10.96 21.61 15.85
C GLU A 271 12.30 20.86 15.92
N GLY A 272 13.32 21.54 16.42
CA GLY A 272 14.62 20.93 16.70
C GLY A 272 15.46 20.56 15.48
N MET A 273 15.14 21.11 14.30
CA MET A 273 15.91 20.94 13.07
C MET A 273 16.37 22.30 12.55
N ASP A 274 17.66 22.45 12.23
CA ASP A 274 18.26 23.70 11.75
C ASP A 274 18.68 23.65 10.27
N ALA A 275 18.71 22.47 9.64
CA ALA A 275 19.04 22.33 8.22
C ALA A 275 18.07 21.40 7.47
N ALA A 276 17.76 21.75 6.23
CA ALA A 276 16.93 20.94 5.34
C ALA A 276 17.56 20.83 3.95
N ARG A 277 17.50 19.64 3.35
CA ARG A 277 17.97 19.37 1.99
C ARG A 277 17.03 18.43 1.27
N ILE A 278 16.80 18.69 -0.02
CA ILE A 278 16.09 17.77 -0.91
C ILE A 278 17.13 16.81 -1.51
N LEU A 279 17.02 15.53 -1.17
CA LEU A 279 17.94 14.49 -1.63
C LEU A 279 17.59 14.01 -3.04
N ARG A 280 16.30 13.75 -3.28
CA ARG A 280 15.79 13.19 -4.53
C ARG A 280 14.42 13.75 -4.86
N ARG A 281 14.12 13.81 -6.16
CA ARG A 281 12.79 14.09 -6.69
C ARG A 281 12.44 13.15 -7.83
N VAL A 282 11.16 12.80 -7.89
CA VAL A 282 10.52 12.19 -9.05
C VAL A 282 9.55 13.23 -9.61
N ILE A 283 9.80 13.69 -10.84
CA ILE A 283 9.00 14.71 -11.54
C ILE A 283 8.74 14.28 -12.98
N ASP A 284 7.95 15.06 -13.70
CA ASP A 284 7.72 14.84 -15.13
C ASP A 284 9.04 14.88 -15.92
N GLY A 285 9.21 13.93 -16.84
CA GLY A 285 10.41 13.77 -17.67
C GLY A 285 11.73 13.44 -16.93
N ALA A 286 11.76 13.46 -15.59
CA ALA A 286 12.96 13.17 -14.80
C ALA A 286 12.62 12.29 -13.58
N PRO A 287 12.60 10.96 -13.76
CA PRO A 287 12.25 10.04 -12.68
C PRO A 287 13.32 9.99 -11.56
N GLU A 288 14.56 10.41 -11.81
CA GLU A 288 15.61 10.51 -10.78
C GLU A 288 16.32 11.88 -10.82
N ALA A 289 15.59 12.95 -10.52
CA ALA A 289 16.25 14.23 -10.27
C ALA A 289 16.94 14.19 -8.90
N ARG A 290 18.28 14.25 -8.88
CA ARG A 290 19.10 14.26 -7.66
C ARG A 290 19.42 15.69 -7.24
N ASP A 291 19.55 15.88 -5.93
CA ASP A 291 20.15 17.06 -5.30
C ASP A 291 19.57 18.42 -5.75
N ALA A 292 18.57 18.88 -4.99
CA ALA A 292 18.16 20.29 -5.01
C ALA A 292 18.95 21.08 -3.95
N PRO A 293 19.00 22.42 -4.04
CA PRO A 293 19.79 23.24 -3.10
C PRO A 293 19.36 23.03 -1.65
N ALA A 294 20.29 23.26 -0.71
CA ALA A 294 19.97 23.37 0.70
C ALA A 294 18.86 24.42 0.88
N LEU A 295 17.89 24.11 1.73
CA LEU A 295 16.80 25.00 2.08
C LEU A 295 17.18 25.73 3.36
N THR A 296 16.96 27.04 3.38
CA THR A 296 17.18 27.85 4.58
C THR A 296 16.05 27.57 5.57
N MET A 297 16.40 27.04 6.74
CA MET A 297 15.48 26.92 7.86
C MET A 297 15.59 28.14 8.78
N GLY A 298 14.48 28.53 9.39
CA GLY A 298 14.45 29.61 10.38
C GLY A 298 13.30 29.44 11.36
N GLY A 299 13.59 29.35 12.66
CA GLY A 299 12.58 29.23 13.70
C GLY A 299 11.70 27.99 13.57
N GLY A 300 12.30 26.84 13.21
CA GLY A 300 11.59 25.57 13.01
C GLY A 300 10.68 25.54 11.78
N ARG A 301 10.98 26.39 10.78
CA ARG A 301 10.21 26.51 9.54
C ARG A 301 11.11 26.47 8.33
N VAL A 302 10.60 25.88 7.26
CA VAL A 302 11.23 25.88 5.94
C VAL A 302 10.19 25.89 4.84
N THR A 303 10.40 26.70 3.81
CA THR A 303 9.57 26.66 2.61
C THR A 303 10.14 25.64 1.64
N VAL A 304 9.34 24.63 1.32
CA VAL A 304 9.69 23.54 0.41
C VAL A 304 8.99 23.78 -0.92
N PRO A 305 9.72 23.99 -2.03
CA PRO A 305 9.12 24.00 -3.36
C PRO A 305 8.70 22.58 -3.74
N VAL A 306 7.42 22.40 -4.06
CA VAL A 306 6.80 21.14 -4.48
C VAL A 306 6.37 21.30 -5.94
N PRO A 307 7.13 20.74 -6.91
CA PRO A 307 6.72 20.74 -8.31
C PRO A 307 5.36 20.06 -8.51
N ALA A 308 4.69 20.38 -9.62
CA ALA A 308 3.47 19.68 -10.04
C ALA A 308 3.72 18.16 -10.12
N ARG A 309 2.73 17.37 -9.68
CA ARG A 309 2.71 15.90 -9.76
C ARG A 309 4.05 15.26 -9.37
N SER A 310 4.53 15.51 -8.16
CA SER A 310 5.90 15.19 -7.77
C SER A 310 6.01 14.40 -6.48
N VAL A 311 7.14 13.72 -6.33
CA VAL A 311 7.58 13.12 -5.06
C VAL A 311 8.92 13.74 -4.70
N SER A 312 9.09 14.23 -3.48
CA SER A 312 10.38 14.75 -3.00
C SER A 312 10.80 14.04 -1.71
N LEU A 313 12.04 13.57 -1.65
CA LEU A 313 12.67 13.08 -0.43
C LEU A 313 13.50 14.20 0.19
N LEU A 314 13.15 14.57 1.41
CA LEU A 314 13.83 15.59 2.19
C LEU A 314 14.53 14.93 3.38
N ARG A 315 15.71 15.46 3.71
CA ARG A 315 16.40 15.17 4.95
C ARG A 315 16.56 16.45 5.75
N LEU A 316 16.19 16.38 7.01
CA LEU A 316 16.31 17.45 7.98
C LEU A 316 17.29 17.01 9.05
N GLU A 317 18.17 17.93 9.44
CA GLU A 317 19.19 17.71 10.46
C GLU A 317 18.99 18.71 11.60
N PRO A 318 19.28 18.31 12.85
CA PRO A 318 19.36 19.22 13.99
C PRO A 318 20.25 20.43 13.77
#